data_AF-A0A9Q3YZH6-F1
#
_entry.id   AF-A0A9Q3YZH6-F1
#
_cell.length_a   1.000
_cell.length_b   1.000
_cell.length_c   1.000
_cell.angle_alpha   90.00
_cell.angle_beta   90.00
_cell.angle_gamma   90.00
#
_symmetry.space_group_name_H-M   'P 1'
#
loop_
_entity.id
_entity.type
_entity.pdbx_description
1 polymer ?
#
loop_
_entity_poly.entity_id
_entity_poly.type
_entity_poly.pdbx_seq_one_letter_code
_entity_poly.pdbx_strand_id
1 'polypeptide(L)'
;MMIHFILPGDTLENIAEKIKLENPVYLKEFHNIHCTNDDFIMDELIPGKKLLFPDFAKIKGYNDKNDVPFKSTELNPKIVFNPIDFNEEFKIKIKELSNDEGRIIENSFSYVASLQWIKYELDEHLFHFTKNQFSNQNETKMENLAIESMKFLYPIEVFVNIKGKIVRVGITKETLKNFNQNKAKLLDFFPDKYAKIYLEEFEYAVLNPDVFDEKMKEDWFLKNYFSSFRNVFENGKSFFEISLDQTLLNIQQTVKLSDNNDEILLNQTLKNKEETQEDFKGDLKISKNNGMIKSMNLAHSYKEFSVLYTTEVFIENI
;
A
#
# COMPACT_ATOMS: atom_id res chain seq x y z
N MET A 1 -34.67 -18.07 -0.45
CA MET A 1 -35.53 -17.10 0.27
C MET A 1 -35.70 -17.59 1.69
N MET A 2 -35.33 -16.78 2.67
CA MET A 2 -35.42 -17.10 4.11
C MET A 2 -36.45 -16.16 4.75
N ILE A 3 -37.16 -16.65 5.78
CA ILE A 3 -38.20 -15.90 6.48
C ILE A 3 -37.74 -15.65 7.91
N HIS A 4 -37.77 -14.39 8.33
CA HIS A 4 -37.56 -13.97 9.72
C HIS A 4 -38.88 -13.49 10.31
N PHE A 5 -39.14 -13.82 11.57
CA PHE A 5 -40.28 -13.26 12.30
C PHE A 5 -39.79 -12.09 13.13
N ILE A 6 -40.35 -10.91 12.90
CA ILE A 6 -39.94 -9.67 13.55
C ILE A 6 -40.15 -9.80 15.06
N LEU A 7 -39.10 -9.58 15.84
CA LEU A 7 -39.15 -9.60 17.29
C LEU A 7 -39.34 -8.18 17.85
N PRO A 8 -39.85 -8.04 19.09
CA PRO A 8 -39.86 -6.75 19.77
C PRO A 8 -38.44 -6.15 19.85
N GLY A 9 -38.26 -4.93 19.35
CA GLY A 9 -36.96 -4.24 19.32
C GLY A 9 -36.10 -4.52 18.08
N ASP A 10 -36.56 -5.35 17.14
CA ASP A 10 -35.93 -5.46 15.83
C ASP A 10 -36.07 -4.13 15.05
N THR A 11 -35.01 -3.75 14.36
CA THR A 11 -34.99 -2.63 13.42
C THR A 11 -34.45 -3.10 12.08
N LEU A 12 -34.69 -2.35 11.00
CA LEU A 12 -34.15 -2.74 9.70
C LEU A 12 -32.62 -2.78 9.74
N GLU A 13 -31.99 -1.86 10.48
CA GLU A 13 -30.55 -1.73 10.66
C GLU A 13 -29.96 -2.97 11.33
N ASN A 14 -30.50 -3.36 12.50
CA ASN A 14 -29.94 -4.48 13.25
C ASN A 14 -30.18 -5.83 12.56
N ILE A 15 -31.27 -5.96 11.79
CA ILE A 15 -31.51 -7.16 10.98
C ILE A 15 -30.58 -7.17 9.76
N ALA A 16 -30.44 -6.05 9.06
CA ALA A 16 -29.55 -5.92 7.92
C ALA A 16 -28.10 -6.25 8.32
N GLU A 17 -27.65 -5.76 9.47
CA GLU A 17 -26.34 -6.10 10.05
C GLU A 17 -26.19 -7.62 10.29
N LYS A 18 -27.18 -8.28 10.91
CA LYS A 18 -27.17 -9.74 11.14
C LYS A 18 -27.03 -10.55 9.84
N ILE A 19 -27.60 -10.06 8.73
CA ILE A 19 -27.53 -10.73 7.42
C ILE A 19 -26.42 -10.17 6.52
N LYS A 20 -25.59 -9.25 7.02
CA LYS A 20 -24.51 -8.57 6.27
C LYS A 20 -25.00 -7.80 5.02
N LEU A 21 -26.21 -7.27 5.07
CA LEU A 21 -26.73 -6.33 4.08
C LEU A 21 -26.40 -4.91 4.54
N GLU A 22 -25.67 -4.15 3.71
CA GLU A 22 -25.12 -2.87 4.13
C GLU A 22 -26.19 -1.77 4.19
N ASN A 23 -27.12 -1.74 3.23
CA ASN A 23 -28.20 -0.77 3.18
C ASN A 23 -29.52 -1.36 3.70
N PRO A 24 -29.99 -0.96 4.89
CA PRO A 24 -31.23 -1.46 5.48
C PRO A 24 -32.47 -1.15 4.63
N VAL A 25 -32.41 -0.11 3.78
CA VAL A 25 -33.49 0.23 2.84
C VAL A 25 -33.75 -0.92 1.88
N TYR A 26 -32.70 -1.62 1.43
CA TYR A 26 -32.86 -2.76 0.52
C TYR A 26 -33.56 -3.96 1.16
N LEU A 27 -33.50 -4.10 2.48
CA LEU A 27 -34.26 -5.13 3.18
C LEU A 27 -35.76 -4.85 3.09
N LYS A 28 -36.14 -3.59 3.30
CA LYS A 28 -37.52 -3.11 3.16
C LYS A 28 -38.01 -3.23 1.72
N GLU A 29 -37.23 -2.75 0.75
CA GLU A 29 -37.58 -2.83 -0.68
C GLU A 29 -37.73 -4.28 -1.14
N PHE A 30 -36.77 -5.14 -0.80
CA PHE A 30 -36.83 -6.55 -1.14
C PHE A 30 -38.08 -7.21 -0.55
N HIS A 31 -38.37 -6.96 0.72
CA HIS A 31 -39.56 -7.50 1.36
C HIS A 31 -40.84 -7.02 0.65
N ASN A 32 -41.01 -5.71 0.46
CA ASN A 32 -42.21 -5.12 -0.13
C ASN A 32 -42.44 -5.56 -1.58
N ILE A 33 -41.38 -5.87 -2.34
CA ILE A 33 -41.49 -6.41 -3.71
C ILE A 33 -42.02 -7.86 -3.71
N HIS A 34 -41.78 -8.61 -2.64
CA HIS A 34 -42.01 -10.06 -2.60
C HIS A 34 -43.09 -10.52 -1.61
N CYS A 35 -43.65 -9.61 -0.79
CA CYS A 35 -44.71 -9.90 0.16
C CYS A 35 -46.12 -9.64 -0.41
N THR A 36 -47.15 -10.03 0.34
CA THR A 36 -48.54 -9.62 0.07
C THR A 36 -48.79 -8.21 0.64
N ASN A 37 -49.83 -7.54 0.16
CA ASN A 37 -50.19 -6.19 0.59
C ASN A 37 -50.35 -6.04 2.11
N ASP A 38 -50.83 -7.09 2.79
CA ASP A 38 -51.05 -7.07 4.25
C ASP A 38 -49.75 -7.04 5.06
N ASP A 39 -48.63 -7.46 4.45
CA ASP A 39 -47.31 -7.52 5.08
C ASP A 39 -46.40 -6.34 4.70
N PHE A 40 -46.88 -5.39 3.87
CA PHE A 40 -46.08 -4.22 3.48
C PHE A 40 -45.55 -3.44 4.68
N ILE A 41 -44.26 -3.12 4.62
CA ILE A 41 -43.61 -2.22 5.55
C ILE A 41 -43.79 -0.81 5.01
N MET A 42 -44.68 -0.04 5.62
CA MET A 42 -44.87 1.38 5.30
C MET A 42 -43.87 2.25 6.06
N ASP A 43 -43.88 2.15 7.39
CA ASP A 43 -43.06 2.99 8.26
C ASP A 43 -42.12 2.12 9.11
N GLU A 44 -42.65 1.43 10.13
CA GLU A 44 -41.87 0.64 11.08
C GLU A 44 -42.12 -0.87 10.97
N LEU A 45 -41.19 -1.64 11.53
CA LEU A 45 -41.34 -3.09 11.67
C LEU A 45 -42.35 -3.43 12.76
N ILE A 46 -43.28 -4.34 12.46
CA ILE A 46 -44.33 -4.77 13.40
C ILE A 46 -43.97 -6.15 13.97
N PRO A 47 -43.77 -6.29 15.29
CA PRO A 47 -43.47 -7.57 15.91
C PRO A 47 -44.51 -8.65 15.57
N GLY A 48 -44.04 -9.86 15.30
CA GLY A 48 -44.84 -11.02 14.92
C GLY A 48 -45.14 -11.12 13.42
N LYS A 49 -44.93 -10.05 12.63
CA LYS A 49 -45.01 -10.13 11.16
C LYS A 49 -43.79 -10.80 10.56
N LYS A 50 -43.96 -11.31 9.33
CA LYS A 50 -42.89 -11.95 8.55
C LYS A 50 -42.07 -10.88 7.84
N LEU A 51 -40.76 -11.09 7.78
CA LEU A 51 -39.82 -10.33 6.99
C LEU A 51 -39.10 -11.30 6.03
N LEU A 52 -39.04 -10.93 4.75
CA LEU A 52 -38.46 -11.77 3.71
C LEU A 52 -37.02 -11.33 3.46
N PHE A 53 -36.10 -12.28 3.49
CA PHE A 53 -34.69 -11.98 3.27
C PHE A 53 -34.25 -12.28 1.84
N PRO A 54 -33.45 -11.38 1.24
CA PRO A 54 -32.72 -11.69 0.02
C PRO A 54 -31.78 -12.88 0.24
N ASP A 55 -31.52 -13.64 -0.82
CA ASP A 55 -30.46 -14.65 -0.77
C ASP A 55 -29.06 -14.01 -0.82
N PHE A 56 -28.04 -14.82 -0.57
CA PHE A 56 -26.66 -14.34 -0.50
C PHE A 56 -26.18 -13.67 -1.80
N ALA A 57 -26.60 -14.16 -2.98
CA ALA A 57 -26.22 -13.58 -4.26
C ALA A 57 -26.83 -12.19 -4.44
N LYS A 58 -28.09 -12.02 -4.05
CA LYS A 58 -28.81 -10.75 -4.08
C LYS A 58 -28.24 -9.75 -3.07
N ILE A 59 -27.90 -10.19 -1.84
CA ILE A 59 -27.22 -9.37 -0.83
C ILE A 59 -25.90 -8.84 -1.39
N LYS A 60 -25.09 -9.71 -2.00
CA LYS A 60 -23.84 -9.30 -2.65
C LYS A 60 -24.10 -8.23 -3.73
N GLY A 61 -25.07 -8.48 -4.62
CA GLY A 61 -25.41 -7.51 -5.66
C GLY A 61 -25.97 -6.19 -5.13
N TYR A 62 -26.64 -6.18 -3.98
CA TYR A 62 -27.07 -4.96 -3.30
C TYR A 62 -25.89 -4.20 -2.71
N ASN A 63 -24.99 -4.87 -1.99
CA ASN A 63 -23.80 -4.24 -1.42
C ASN A 63 -22.87 -3.70 -2.53
N ASP A 64 -22.79 -4.36 -3.69
CA ASP A 64 -22.02 -3.89 -4.85
C ASP A 64 -22.51 -2.54 -5.41
N LYS A 65 -23.76 -2.11 -5.12
CA LYS A 65 -24.33 -0.83 -5.58
C LYS A 65 -23.79 0.40 -4.85
N ASN A 66 -23.19 0.24 -3.67
CA ASN A 66 -22.36 1.28 -3.07
C ASN A 66 -23.12 2.57 -2.65
N ASP A 67 -24.41 2.49 -2.32
CA ASP A 67 -25.29 3.67 -2.16
C ASP A 67 -25.73 3.96 -0.70
N VAL A 68 -24.97 3.45 0.26
CA VAL A 68 -25.39 3.45 1.67
C VAL A 68 -25.04 4.76 2.39
N PRO A 69 -25.96 5.35 3.18
CA PRO A 69 -25.65 6.45 4.08
C PRO A 69 -24.81 6.03 5.30
N PHE A 70 -24.97 4.77 5.75
CA PHE A 70 -24.29 4.19 6.90
C PHE A 70 -23.45 2.99 6.46
N LYS A 71 -22.14 3.08 6.65
CA LYS A 71 -21.14 2.14 6.15
C LYS A 71 -20.60 1.32 7.31
N SER A 72 -20.61 -0.01 7.20
CA SER A 72 -19.94 -0.89 8.17
C SER A 72 -18.52 -0.40 8.44
N THR A 73 -18.19 -0.15 9.70
CA THR A 73 -16.89 0.37 10.14
C THR A 73 -15.76 -0.61 9.83
N GLU A 74 -16.05 -1.91 9.79
CA GLU A 74 -15.11 -2.97 9.43
C GLU A 74 -14.68 -2.88 7.96
N LEU A 75 -15.62 -2.55 7.07
CA LEU A 75 -15.34 -2.36 5.64
C LEU A 75 -14.83 -0.94 5.34
N ASN A 76 -15.03 0.01 6.25
CA ASN A 76 -14.65 1.40 6.06
C ASN A 76 -13.72 1.89 7.19
N PRO A 77 -12.57 1.22 7.37
CA PRO A 77 -11.66 1.56 8.45
C PRO A 77 -11.05 2.93 8.21
N LYS A 78 -10.96 3.71 9.29
CA LYS A 78 -10.13 4.91 9.30
C LYS A 78 -8.69 4.48 9.61
N ILE A 79 -7.84 4.50 8.59
CA ILE A 79 -6.41 4.22 8.76
C ILE A 79 -5.74 5.51 9.25
N VAL A 80 -5.40 5.56 10.54
CA VAL A 80 -4.63 6.67 11.12
C VAL A 80 -3.17 6.60 10.65
N PHE A 81 -2.44 7.72 10.64
CA PHE A 81 -0.98 7.70 10.49
C PHE A 81 -0.39 8.32 11.75
N ASN A 82 0.15 7.48 12.62
CA ASN A 82 0.72 7.92 13.90
C ASN A 82 2.08 7.25 14.14
N PRO A 83 3.15 7.75 13.52
CA PRO A 83 4.46 7.12 13.59
C PRO A 83 5.28 7.51 14.82
N ILE A 84 4.67 8.11 15.85
CA ILE A 84 5.41 8.54 17.05
C ILE A 84 6.10 7.32 17.68
N ASP A 85 7.38 7.50 18.02
CA ASP A 85 8.29 6.47 18.56
C ASP A 85 8.51 5.25 17.65
N PHE A 86 8.14 5.34 16.37
CA PHE A 86 8.33 4.25 15.42
C PHE A 86 9.82 4.01 15.16
N ASN A 87 10.29 2.78 15.39
CA ASN A 87 11.66 2.39 15.12
C ASN A 87 11.70 0.90 14.81
N GLU A 88 11.72 0.57 13.52
CA GLU A 88 11.52 -0.80 13.06
C GLU A 88 12.46 -1.13 11.91
N GLU A 89 12.79 -2.42 11.80
CA GLU A 89 13.50 -2.98 10.66
C GLU A 89 12.55 -3.79 9.78
N PHE A 90 12.89 -3.85 8.50
CA PHE A 90 12.12 -4.53 7.48
C PHE A 90 13.04 -5.33 6.59
N LYS A 91 12.66 -6.57 6.31
CA LYS A 91 13.26 -7.38 5.26
C LYS A 91 12.54 -7.12 3.95
N ILE A 92 13.30 -6.68 2.95
CA ILE A 92 12.80 -6.37 1.61
C ILE A 92 13.34 -7.44 0.67
N LYS A 93 12.47 -8.01 -0.16
CA LYS A 93 12.85 -8.85 -1.31
C LYS A 93 12.18 -8.34 -2.56
N ILE A 94 12.95 -8.22 -3.62
CA ILE A 94 12.47 -7.77 -4.93
C ILE A 94 12.87 -8.83 -5.95
N LYS A 95 11.90 -9.26 -6.75
CA LYS A 95 12.07 -10.23 -7.82
C LYS A 95 11.55 -9.62 -9.10
N GLU A 96 12.41 -9.53 -10.08
CA GLU A 96 12.13 -8.99 -11.41
C GLU A 96 12.23 -10.12 -12.43
N LEU A 97 11.22 -10.26 -13.28
CA LEU A 97 11.17 -11.24 -14.35
C LEU A 97 10.93 -10.50 -15.66
N SER A 98 11.66 -10.88 -16.71
CA SER A 98 11.33 -10.54 -18.08
C SER A 98 11.13 -11.80 -18.89
N ASN A 99 10.01 -11.91 -19.60
CA ASN A 99 9.71 -13.00 -20.50
C ASN A 99 9.63 -12.48 -21.94
N ASP A 100 10.64 -12.85 -22.72
CA ASP A 100 10.74 -12.56 -24.15
C ASP A 100 10.62 -13.88 -24.92
N GLU A 101 9.47 -14.08 -25.57
CA GLU A 101 9.17 -15.26 -26.40
C GLU A 101 9.52 -16.62 -25.77
N GLY A 102 9.37 -16.75 -24.44
CA GLY A 102 9.64 -17.97 -23.68
C GLY A 102 11.03 -18.05 -23.05
N ARG A 103 11.91 -17.08 -23.30
CA ARG A 103 13.15 -16.89 -22.54
C ARG A 103 12.85 -16.05 -21.30
N ILE A 104 12.92 -16.70 -20.14
CA ILE A 104 12.73 -16.05 -18.84
C ILE A 104 14.09 -15.64 -18.29
N ILE A 105 14.26 -14.35 -18.03
CA ILE A 105 15.36 -13.82 -17.23
C ILE A 105 14.77 -13.43 -15.88
N GLU A 106 15.37 -13.95 -14.81
CA GLU A 106 14.98 -13.64 -13.43
C GLU A 106 16.17 -12.98 -12.74
N ASN A 107 15.89 -11.85 -12.09
CA ASN A 107 16.80 -11.21 -11.16
C ASN A 107 16.10 -11.12 -9.81
N SER A 108 16.83 -11.35 -8.72
CA SER A 108 16.32 -11.04 -7.40
C SER A 108 17.39 -10.44 -6.51
N PHE A 109 16.95 -9.51 -5.68
CA PHE A 109 17.77 -8.88 -4.66
C PHE A 109 16.98 -8.65 -3.38
N SER A 110 17.69 -8.54 -2.27
CA SER A 110 17.11 -8.31 -0.96
C SER A 110 18.00 -7.43 -0.11
N TYR A 111 17.41 -6.75 0.86
CA TYR A 111 18.11 -5.94 1.84
C TYR A 111 17.26 -5.78 3.11
N VAL A 112 17.88 -5.30 4.19
CA VAL A 112 17.19 -4.87 5.40
C VAL A 112 17.11 -3.35 5.43
N ALA A 113 15.91 -2.80 5.48
CA ALA A 113 15.67 -1.38 5.69
C ALA A 113 15.41 -1.10 7.16
N SER A 114 16.00 -0.03 7.70
CA SER A 114 15.64 0.50 9.02
C SER A 114 14.96 1.86 8.84
N LEU A 115 13.83 2.03 9.53
CA LEU A 115 13.03 3.24 9.49
C LEU A 115 12.76 3.72 10.92
N GLN A 116 13.34 4.86 11.26
CA GLN A 116 13.25 5.46 12.59
C GLN A 116 12.57 6.82 12.52
N TRP A 117 11.48 7.01 13.25
CA TRP A 117 10.86 8.32 13.44
C TRP A 117 11.71 9.18 14.37
N ILE A 118 11.88 10.46 14.00
CA ILE A 118 12.76 11.39 14.70
C ILE A 118 11.98 12.50 15.37
N LYS A 119 11.09 13.17 14.62
CA LYS A 119 10.28 14.29 15.12
C LYS A 119 9.10 14.62 14.22
N TYR A 120 8.23 15.48 14.72
CA TYR A 120 7.16 16.12 13.97
C TYR A 120 7.33 17.64 14.05
N GLU A 121 7.36 18.31 12.90
CA GLU A 121 7.53 19.76 12.79
C GLU A 121 6.91 20.26 11.48
N LEU A 122 6.26 21.43 11.47
CA LEU A 122 5.66 22.03 10.27
C LEU A 122 4.73 21.09 9.48
N ASP A 123 3.89 20.31 10.17
CA ASP A 123 2.96 19.33 9.58
C ASP A 123 3.63 18.18 8.81
N GLU A 124 4.89 17.92 9.13
CA GLU A 124 5.68 16.83 8.58
C GLU A 124 6.31 15.97 9.67
N HIS A 125 6.30 14.66 9.46
CA HIS A 125 7.11 13.72 10.22
C HIS A 125 8.45 13.52 9.52
N LEU A 126 9.53 13.62 10.29
CA LEU A 126 10.89 13.27 9.85
C LEU A 126 11.22 11.84 10.26
N PHE A 127 11.71 11.06 9.30
CA PHE A 127 12.30 9.75 9.52
C PHE A 127 13.77 9.74 9.11
N HIS A 128 14.55 8.95 9.82
CA HIS A 128 15.82 8.43 9.34
C HIS A 128 15.61 7.09 8.66
N PHE A 129 16.15 6.96 7.47
CA PHE A 129 16.07 5.76 6.64
C PHE A 129 17.48 5.25 6.30
N THR A 130 17.69 3.94 6.46
CA THR A 130 18.94 3.26 6.09
C THR A 130 18.64 1.92 5.44
N LYS A 131 19.58 1.39 4.64
CA LYS A 131 19.52 0.02 4.11
C LYS A 131 20.84 -0.70 4.31
N ASN A 132 20.75 -1.92 4.82
CA ASN A 132 21.89 -2.78 5.12
C ASN A 132 21.63 -4.21 4.62
N GLN A 133 22.59 -5.11 4.83
CA GLN A 133 22.44 -6.55 4.56
C GLN A 133 21.94 -6.86 3.13
N PHE A 134 22.50 -6.18 2.13
CA PHE A 134 22.19 -6.44 0.73
C PHE A 134 22.61 -7.86 0.34
N SER A 135 21.76 -8.55 -0.41
CA SER A 135 22.02 -9.88 -0.96
C SER A 135 21.38 -10.00 -2.33
N ASN A 136 22.22 -10.31 -3.32
CA ASN A 136 21.85 -10.46 -4.72
C ASN A 136 22.27 -11.85 -5.22
N GLN A 137 21.67 -12.31 -6.32
CA GLN A 137 22.05 -13.60 -6.93
C GLN A 137 23.46 -13.58 -7.55
N ASN A 138 23.92 -12.43 -8.05
CA ASN A 138 25.21 -12.28 -8.73
C ASN A 138 25.98 -11.09 -8.14
N GLU A 139 26.95 -11.31 -7.27
CA GLU A 139 27.76 -10.21 -6.72
C GLU A 139 28.71 -9.63 -7.78
N THR A 140 28.53 -8.36 -8.12
CA THR A 140 29.42 -7.63 -9.03
C THR A 140 30.21 -6.53 -8.31
N LYS A 141 31.37 -6.15 -8.87
CA LYS A 141 32.15 -5.01 -8.33
C LYS A 141 31.35 -3.70 -8.34
N MET A 142 30.49 -3.50 -9.34
CA MET A 142 29.65 -2.32 -9.45
C MET A 142 28.55 -2.30 -8.38
N GLU A 143 27.96 -3.45 -8.06
CA GLU A 143 27.03 -3.54 -6.93
C GLU A 143 27.69 -3.20 -5.61
N ASN A 144 28.88 -3.74 -5.35
CA ASN A 144 29.64 -3.40 -4.14
C ASN A 144 29.96 -1.90 -4.08
N LEU A 145 30.36 -1.29 -5.20
CA LEU A 145 30.56 0.16 -5.28
C LEU A 145 29.27 0.93 -4.97
N ALA A 146 28.14 0.53 -5.54
CA ALA A 146 26.85 1.18 -5.31
C ALA A 146 26.39 1.05 -3.85
N ILE A 147 26.52 -0.14 -3.27
CA ILE A 147 26.19 -0.42 -1.86
C ILE A 147 27.04 0.43 -0.93
N GLU A 148 28.36 0.43 -1.11
CA GLU A 148 29.25 1.23 -0.27
C GLU A 148 29.01 2.73 -0.44
N SER A 149 28.79 3.19 -1.68
CA SER A 149 28.43 4.59 -1.96
C SER A 149 27.16 5.01 -1.21
N MET A 150 26.12 4.17 -1.23
CA MET A 150 24.87 4.45 -0.52
C MET A 150 25.04 4.46 1.00
N LYS A 151 25.87 3.57 1.56
CA LYS A 151 26.15 3.52 3.01
C LYS A 151 26.72 4.81 3.55
N PHE A 152 27.54 5.51 2.77
CA PHE A 152 28.07 6.82 3.17
C PHE A 152 27.00 7.91 3.27
N LEU A 153 25.83 7.71 2.67
CA LEU A 153 24.74 8.69 2.72
C LEU A 153 23.86 8.54 3.96
N TYR A 154 23.95 7.41 4.66
CA TYR A 154 23.05 7.12 5.78
C TYR A 154 23.38 7.94 7.04
N PRO A 155 22.35 8.30 7.83
CA PRO A 155 20.93 8.14 7.53
C PRO A 155 20.43 9.15 6.50
N ILE A 156 19.44 8.75 5.70
CA ILE A 156 18.71 9.64 4.79
C ILE A 156 17.52 10.21 5.55
N GLU A 157 17.24 11.49 5.35
CA GLU A 157 16.08 12.17 5.93
C GLU A 157 14.87 12.04 5.00
N VAL A 158 13.81 11.38 5.47
CA VAL A 158 12.55 11.22 4.73
C VAL A 158 11.48 12.05 5.44
N PHE A 159 10.95 13.06 4.76
CA PHE A 159 9.91 13.93 5.26
C PHE A 159 8.57 13.50 4.67
N VAL A 160 7.60 13.21 5.53
CA VAL A 160 6.27 12.76 5.12
C VAL A 160 5.20 13.61 5.77
N ASN A 161 4.08 13.82 5.07
CA ASN A 161 2.97 14.59 5.60
C ASN A 161 2.14 13.78 6.62
N ILE A 162 1.10 14.41 7.18
CA ILE A 162 0.14 13.79 8.12
C ILE A 162 -0.61 12.56 7.58
N LYS A 163 -0.58 12.29 6.27
CA LYS A 163 -1.16 11.09 5.65
C LYS A 163 -0.11 10.00 5.38
N GLY A 164 1.15 10.24 5.73
CA GLY A 164 2.26 9.33 5.46
C GLY A 164 2.70 9.30 3.99
N LYS A 165 2.45 10.37 3.22
CA LYS A 165 2.99 10.52 1.85
C LYS A 165 4.31 11.30 1.89
N ILE A 166 5.30 10.85 1.13
CA ILE A 166 6.59 11.55 0.99
C ILE A 166 6.38 12.95 0.41
N VAL A 167 6.86 13.95 1.13
CA VAL A 167 6.95 15.34 0.67
C VAL A 167 8.30 15.58 0.02
N ARG A 168 9.38 15.21 0.73
CA ARG A 168 10.76 15.30 0.24
C ARG A 168 11.67 14.29 0.93
N VAL A 169 12.78 13.99 0.28
CA VAL A 169 13.88 13.20 0.78
C VAL A 169 15.16 14.02 0.69
N GLY A 170 16.00 13.95 1.72
CA GLY A 170 17.20 14.75 1.83
C GLY A 170 18.34 14.02 2.52
N ILE A 171 19.49 14.67 2.50
CA ILE A 171 20.70 14.17 3.14
C ILE A 171 20.99 15.05 4.35
N THR A 172 21.46 14.43 5.44
CA THR A 172 21.85 15.19 6.63
C THR A 172 22.98 16.18 6.30
N LYS A 173 22.99 17.32 7.01
CA LYS A 173 24.03 18.33 6.86
C LYS A 173 25.44 17.81 7.16
N GLU A 174 25.54 16.86 8.10
CA GLU A 174 26.80 16.23 8.47
C GLU A 174 27.35 15.37 7.33
N THR A 175 26.51 14.54 6.72
CA THR A 175 26.88 13.71 5.57
C THR A 175 27.34 14.57 4.40
N LEU A 176 26.63 15.66 4.07
CA LEU A 176 27.04 16.58 3.02
C LEU A 176 28.39 17.23 3.29
N LYS A 177 28.67 17.63 4.54
CA LYS A 177 29.95 18.23 4.93
C LYS A 177 31.13 17.27 4.72
N ASN A 178 30.90 15.97 4.95
CA ASN A 178 31.93 14.94 4.86
C ASN A 178 31.99 14.26 3.48
N PHE A 179 31.13 14.65 2.53
CA PHE A 179 30.96 13.97 1.24
C PHE A 179 32.27 13.81 0.46
N ASN A 180 33.03 14.90 0.28
CA ASN A 180 34.28 14.87 -0.49
C ASN A 180 35.33 13.93 0.12
N GLN A 181 35.41 13.87 1.45
CA GLN A 181 36.32 12.96 2.14
C GLN A 181 35.90 11.50 1.95
N ASN A 182 34.58 11.23 1.99
CA ASN A 182 34.04 9.89 1.79
C ASN A 182 34.21 9.42 0.33
N LYS A 183 33.99 10.32 -0.64
CA LYS A 183 34.24 10.06 -2.07
C LYS A 183 35.69 9.68 -2.34
N ALA A 184 36.65 10.36 -1.70
CA ALA A 184 38.06 10.02 -1.84
C ALA A 184 38.36 8.59 -1.36
N LYS A 185 37.79 8.17 -0.22
CA LYS A 185 37.92 6.80 0.29
C LYS A 185 37.33 5.76 -0.66
N LEU A 186 36.20 6.07 -1.30
CA LEU A 186 35.60 5.19 -2.31
C LEU A 186 36.50 5.03 -3.54
N LEU A 187 37.11 6.12 -4.02
CA LEU A 187 38.05 6.06 -5.14
C LEU A 187 39.31 5.26 -4.81
N ASP A 188 39.79 5.33 -3.56
CA ASP A 188 40.92 4.52 -3.10
C ASP A 188 40.57 3.02 -3.05
N PHE A 189 39.35 2.68 -2.64
CA PHE A 189 38.87 1.29 -2.56
C PHE A 189 38.49 0.71 -3.93
N PHE A 190 38.01 1.55 -4.86
CA PHE A 190 37.61 1.21 -6.22
C PHE A 190 38.41 2.04 -7.25
N PRO A 191 39.69 1.73 -7.49
CA PRO A 191 40.60 2.59 -8.27
C PRO A 191 40.42 2.50 -9.78
N ASP A 192 39.42 1.76 -10.29
CA ASP A 192 39.22 1.59 -11.72
C ASP A 192 38.48 2.75 -12.39
N LYS A 193 38.67 2.88 -13.71
CA LYS A 193 38.09 3.99 -14.49
C LYS A 193 36.57 4.00 -14.49
N TYR A 194 35.91 2.85 -14.37
CA TYR A 194 34.44 2.78 -14.41
C TYR A 194 33.86 3.19 -13.06
N ALA A 195 34.52 2.81 -11.96
CA ALA A 195 34.18 3.31 -10.64
C ALA A 195 34.27 4.84 -10.55
N LYS A 196 35.30 5.44 -11.16
CA LYS A 196 35.42 6.90 -11.23
C LYS A 196 34.22 7.55 -11.93
N ILE A 197 33.83 7.05 -13.11
CA ILE A 197 32.67 7.56 -13.86
C ILE A 197 31.40 7.45 -13.02
N TYR A 198 31.17 6.29 -12.40
CA TYR A 198 30.02 6.09 -11.51
C TYR A 198 30.01 7.09 -10.35
N LEU A 199 31.14 7.32 -9.70
CA LEU A 199 31.24 8.24 -8.55
C LEU A 199 31.08 9.71 -8.93
N GLU A 200 31.36 10.10 -10.18
CA GLU A 200 31.06 11.44 -10.71
C GLU A 200 29.55 11.63 -10.92
N GLU A 201 28.85 10.63 -11.49
CA GLU A 201 27.39 10.66 -11.62
C GLU A 201 26.69 10.62 -10.26
N PHE A 202 27.22 9.82 -9.33
CA PHE A 202 26.75 9.74 -7.95
C PHE A 202 26.89 11.09 -7.23
N GLU A 203 28.04 11.75 -7.33
CA GLU A 203 28.24 13.09 -6.78
C GLU A 203 27.23 14.10 -7.32
N TYR A 204 27.01 14.13 -8.63
CA TYR A 204 26.02 15.02 -9.22
C TYR A 204 24.62 14.77 -8.63
N ALA A 205 24.21 13.50 -8.53
CA ALA A 205 22.90 13.14 -7.99
C ALA A 205 22.76 13.48 -6.49
N VAL A 206 23.82 13.34 -5.71
CA VAL A 206 23.82 13.59 -4.25
C VAL A 206 23.89 15.07 -3.92
N LEU A 207 24.71 15.85 -4.64
CA LEU A 207 24.90 17.27 -4.38
C LEU A 207 23.78 18.14 -4.96
N ASN A 208 22.92 17.59 -5.82
CA ASN A 208 21.73 18.25 -6.32
C ASN A 208 20.50 17.76 -5.54
N PRO A 209 19.92 18.57 -4.64
CA PRO A 209 18.81 18.14 -3.77
C PRO A 209 17.57 17.68 -4.53
N ASP A 210 17.24 18.31 -5.65
CA ASP A 210 16.04 17.98 -6.43
C ASP A 210 16.22 16.62 -7.11
N VAL A 211 17.38 16.39 -7.72
CA VAL A 211 17.73 15.10 -8.34
C VAL A 211 17.79 14.00 -7.29
N PHE A 212 18.36 14.28 -6.11
CA PHE A 212 18.40 13.33 -5.01
C PHE A 212 16.99 12.95 -4.54
N ASP A 213 16.15 13.95 -4.31
CA ASP A 213 14.76 13.78 -3.87
C ASP A 213 13.97 12.91 -4.86
N GLU A 214 14.01 13.24 -6.15
CA GLU A 214 13.34 12.48 -7.21
C GLU A 214 13.84 11.03 -7.26
N LYS A 215 15.16 10.81 -7.27
CA LYS A 215 15.73 9.45 -7.33
C LYS A 215 15.37 8.62 -6.10
N MET A 216 15.37 9.23 -4.90
CA MET A 216 15.04 8.52 -3.68
C MET A 216 13.55 8.21 -3.56
N LYS A 217 12.67 9.05 -4.12
CA LYS A 217 11.23 8.77 -4.19
C LYS A 217 10.91 7.56 -5.07
N GLU A 218 11.80 7.17 -5.98
CA GLU A 218 11.66 5.95 -6.79
C GLU A 218 12.13 4.66 -6.09
N ASP A 219 12.71 4.77 -4.89
CA ASP A 219 13.11 3.61 -4.10
C ASP A 219 11.92 2.69 -3.80
N TRP A 220 12.09 1.39 -4.03
CA TRP A 220 11.04 0.38 -3.86
C TRP A 220 10.45 0.33 -2.46
N PHE A 221 11.24 0.52 -1.40
CA PHE A 221 10.69 0.56 -0.05
C PHE A 221 9.94 1.88 0.17
N LEU A 222 10.61 3.02 -0.07
CA LEU A 222 10.03 4.33 0.22
C LEU A 222 8.72 4.59 -0.55
N LYS A 223 8.70 4.35 -1.87
CA LYS A 223 7.54 4.64 -2.73
C LYS A 223 6.30 3.84 -2.35
N ASN A 224 6.50 2.60 -1.91
CA ASN A 224 5.40 1.71 -1.54
C ASN A 224 4.98 1.90 -0.08
N TYR A 225 5.93 2.00 0.85
CA TYR A 225 5.67 2.15 2.28
C TYR A 225 4.93 3.46 2.61
N PHE A 226 5.30 4.53 1.91
CA PHE A 226 4.70 5.86 2.03
C PHE A 226 3.74 6.20 0.87
N SER A 227 3.14 5.18 0.26
CA SER A 227 2.09 5.36 -0.75
C SER A 227 0.78 5.87 -0.14
N SER A 228 -0.16 6.29 -1.00
CA SER A 228 -1.41 6.94 -0.60
C SER A 228 -2.52 5.95 -0.19
N PHE A 229 -2.15 4.74 0.25
CA PHE A 229 -3.12 3.68 0.64
C PHE A 229 -3.98 4.04 1.86
N ARG A 230 -3.60 5.07 2.63
CA ARG A 230 -4.34 5.58 3.80
C ARG A 230 -5.50 6.52 3.42
N ASN A 231 -5.86 6.58 2.14
CA ASN A 231 -7.03 7.33 1.69
C ASN A 231 -8.33 6.80 2.29
N VAL A 232 -9.32 7.69 2.39
CA VAL A 232 -10.61 7.41 3.01
C VAL A 232 -11.31 6.25 2.30
N PHE A 233 -11.89 5.35 3.08
CA PHE A 233 -12.74 4.30 2.54
C PHE A 233 -14.16 4.80 2.39
N GLU A 234 -14.69 4.57 1.20
CA GLU A 234 -16.06 4.82 0.85
C GLU A 234 -16.68 3.55 0.30
N ASN A 235 -17.57 2.97 1.11
CA ASN A 235 -18.34 1.74 0.84
C ASN A 235 -17.40 0.55 0.58
N GLY A 236 -16.51 0.26 1.52
CA GLY A 236 -15.62 -0.89 1.39
C GLY A 236 -14.43 -0.67 0.46
N LYS A 237 -14.37 0.46 -0.25
CA LYS A 237 -13.38 0.76 -1.28
C LYS A 237 -12.63 2.04 -0.97
N SER A 238 -11.34 2.05 -1.24
CA SER A 238 -10.49 3.24 -1.26
C SER A 238 -9.73 3.28 -2.58
N PHE A 239 -9.39 4.46 -3.06
CA PHE A 239 -8.71 4.64 -4.33
C PHE A 239 -7.50 5.54 -4.16
N PHE A 240 -6.41 5.22 -4.85
CA PHE A 240 -5.23 6.05 -4.88
C PHE A 240 -4.41 5.80 -6.15
N GLU A 241 -3.51 6.72 -6.44
CA GLU A 241 -2.58 6.61 -7.56
C GLU A 241 -1.19 6.22 -7.05
N ILE A 242 -0.49 5.36 -7.79
CA ILE A 242 0.91 5.02 -7.57
C ILE A 242 1.66 5.07 -8.90
N SER A 243 2.88 5.61 -8.89
CA SER A 243 3.79 5.59 -10.03
C SER A 243 4.65 4.33 -9.97
N LEU A 244 4.55 3.46 -10.97
CA LEU A 244 5.40 2.28 -11.14
C LEU A 244 5.94 2.29 -12.58
N ASP A 245 7.24 2.12 -12.75
CA ASP A 245 7.87 1.98 -14.07
C ASP A 245 7.46 3.09 -15.08
N GLN A 246 7.32 4.33 -14.59
CA GLN A 246 6.90 5.54 -15.32
C GLN A 246 5.40 5.56 -15.75
N THR A 247 4.60 4.58 -15.32
CA THR A 247 3.15 4.59 -15.50
C THR A 247 2.43 4.96 -14.20
N LEU A 248 1.35 5.75 -14.33
CA LEU A 248 0.51 6.13 -13.20
C LEU A 248 -0.67 5.16 -13.11
N LEU A 249 -0.69 4.35 -12.05
CA LEU A 249 -1.70 3.32 -11.84
C LEU A 249 -2.78 3.78 -10.88
N ASN A 250 -4.02 3.58 -11.29
CA ASN A 250 -5.20 3.78 -10.47
C ASN A 250 -5.51 2.51 -9.68
N ILE A 251 -5.13 2.51 -8.40
CA ILE A 251 -5.31 1.37 -7.50
C ILE A 251 -6.66 1.50 -6.80
N GLN A 252 -7.43 0.41 -6.86
CA GLN A 252 -8.57 0.18 -5.98
C GLN A 252 -8.12 -0.72 -4.83
N GLN A 253 -8.53 -0.35 -3.62
CA GLN A 253 -8.23 -1.04 -2.38
C GLN A 253 -9.52 -1.46 -1.66
N THR A 254 -9.57 -2.66 -1.12
CA THR A 254 -10.66 -3.18 -0.30
C THR A 254 -10.14 -3.80 1.00
N VAL A 255 -11.01 -3.94 2.00
CA VAL A 255 -10.67 -4.59 3.27
C VAL A 255 -10.98 -6.08 3.20
N LYS A 256 -10.04 -6.90 3.68
CA LYS A 256 -10.27 -8.32 3.92
C LYS A 256 -10.62 -8.52 5.40
N LEU A 257 -11.83 -9.00 5.67
CA LEU A 257 -12.27 -9.30 7.02
C LEU A 257 -11.37 -10.36 7.66
N SER A 258 -10.96 -10.12 8.90
CA SER A 258 -10.10 -10.99 9.70
C SER A 258 -10.60 -11.01 11.13
N ASP A 259 -10.42 -12.14 11.82
CA ASP A 259 -10.74 -12.28 13.24
C ASP A 259 -9.72 -11.53 14.14
N ASN A 260 -8.60 -11.06 13.59
CA ASN A 260 -7.62 -10.29 14.33
C ASN A 260 -8.01 -8.82 14.43
N ASN A 261 -8.40 -8.39 15.63
CA ASN A 261 -8.89 -7.04 15.88
C ASN A 261 -7.81 -5.94 15.85
N ASP A 262 -6.53 -6.30 15.92
CA ASP A 262 -5.41 -5.35 15.98
C ASP A 262 -4.84 -4.97 14.61
N GLU A 263 -5.36 -5.59 13.54
CA GLU A 263 -4.79 -5.51 12.20
C GLU A 263 -5.85 -5.19 11.15
N ILE A 264 -5.46 -4.44 10.14
CA ILE A 264 -6.27 -4.17 8.95
C ILE A 264 -5.58 -4.88 7.79
N LEU A 265 -6.30 -5.79 7.15
CA LEU A 265 -5.85 -6.47 5.95
C LEU A 265 -6.46 -5.78 4.73
N LEU A 266 -5.61 -5.33 3.82
CA LEU A 266 -6.03 -4.65 2.60
C LEU A 266 -5.64 -5.47 1.39
N ASN A 267 -6.55 -5.56 0.44
CA ASN A 267 -6.30 -6.11 -0.88
C ASN A 267 -6.36 -4.98 -1.91
N GLN A 268 -5.45 -4.98 -2.87
CA GLN A 268 -5.29 -3.92 -3.86
C GLN A 268 -5.25 -4.53 -5.26
N THR A 269 -5.97 -3.91 -6.19
CA THR A 269 -5.98 -4.28 -7.61
C THR A 269 -6.05 -3.05 -8.50
N LEU A 270 -5.75 -3.18 -9.78
CA LEU A 270 -6.10 -2.12 -10.76
C LEU A 270 -7.61 -1.89 -10.80
N LYS A 271 -8.01 -0.62 -10.89
CA LYS A 271 -9.43 -0.24 -11.04
C LYS A 271 -9.99 -0.64 -12.42
N ASN A 272 -9.21 -0.40 -13.49
CA ASN A 272 -9.64 -0.62 -14.88
C ASN A 272 -8.73 -1.64 -15.58
N LYS A 273 -8.80 -2.91 -15.18
CA LYS A 273 -7.94 -3.97 -15.73
C LYS A 273 -8.11 -4.22 -17.23
N GLU A 274 -9.25 -3.87 -17.82
CA GLU A 274 -9.58 -4.16 -19.22
C GLU A 274 -8.96 -3.16 -20.22
N GLU A 275 -8.54 -1.97 -19.76
CA GLU A 275 -8.03 -0.89 -20.61
C GLU A 275 -6.50 -0.87 -20.71
N THR A 276 -5.80 -1.58 -19.82
CA THR A 276 -4.34 -1.55 -19.70
C THR A 276 -3.72 -2.92 -19.99
N GLN A 277 -2.55 -2.96 -20.64
CA GLN A 277 -1.73 -4.19 -20.72
C GLN A 277 -0.96 -4.48 -19.42
N GLU A 278 -1.46 -3.94 -18.32
CA GLU A 278 -0.84 -3.92 -17.00
C GLU A 278 -1.70 -4.71 -16.02
N ASP A 279 -1.08 -5.36 -15.05
CA ASP A 279 -1.73 -6.01 -13.91
C ASP A 279 -1.04 -5.56 -12.63
N PHE A 280 -1.83 -5.30 -11.59
CA PHE A 280 -1.32 -4.97 -10.26
C PHE A 280 -2.14 -5.71 -9.22
N LYS A 281 -1.44 -6.31 -8.27
CA LYS A 281 -2.01 -6.92 -7.08
C LYS A 281 -1.18 -6.54 -5.86
N GLY A 282 -1.86 -6.21 -4.77
CA GLY A 282 -1.21 -5.93 -3.50
C GLY A 282 -1.98 -6.53 -2.34
N ASP A 283 -1.27 -7.08 -1.37
CA ASP A 283 -1.80 -7.51 -0.08
C ASP A 283 -1.00 -6.82 1.03
N LEU A 284 -1.68 -6.01 1.84
CA LEU A 284 -1.06 -5.25 2.93
C LEU A 284 -1.65 -5.69 4.27
N LYS A 285 -0.77 -5.71 5.27
CA LYS A 285 -1.10 -5.94 6.66
C LYS A 285 -0.66 -4.73 7.47
N ILE A 286 -1.61 -4.03 8.06
CA ILE A 286 -1.39 -2.75 8.72
C ILE A 286 -1.80 -2.84 10.18
N SER A 287 -1.04 -2.21 11.06
CA SER A 287 -1.40 -2.06 12.47
C SER A 287 -2.56 -1.09 12.63
N LYS A 288 -3.64 -1.50 13.29
CA LYS A 288 -4.82 -0.65 13.52
C LYS A 288 -4.53 0.54 14.45
N ASN A 289 -3.55 0.38 15.35
CA ASN A 289 -3.23 1.37 16.39
C ASN A 289 -2.50 2.60 15.84
N ASN A 290 -1.59 2.40 14.87
CA ASN A 290 -0.75 3.48 14.34
C ASN A 290 -0.75 3.60 12.81
N GLY A 291 -1.41 2.66 12.12
CA GLY A 291 -1.49 2.59 10.65
C GLY A 291 -0.16 2.39 9.95
N MET A 292 0.83 1.82 10.65
CA MET A 292 2.11 1.42 10.07
C MET A 292 2.00 0.03 9.43
N ILE A 293 2.73 -0.16 8.32
CA ILE A 293 2.74 -1.45 7.60
C ILE A 293 3.55 -2.45 8.43
N LYS A 294 2.97 -3.62 8.69
CA LYS A 294 3.67 -4.79 9.23
C LYS A 294 4.23 -5.69 8.13
N SER A 295 3.43 -5.89 7.08
CA SER A 295 3.87 -6.60 5.87
C SER A 295 3.14 -6.13 4.63
N MET A 296 3.79 -6.25 3.49
CA MET A 296 3.24 -5.87 2.19
C MET A 296 3.82 -6.79 1.11
N ASN A 297 2.95 -7.35 0.28
CA ASN A 297 3.31 -8.11 -0.90
C ASN A 297 2.67 -7.44 -2.11
N LEU A 298 3.48 -7.00 -3.07
CA LEU A 298 3.03 -6.36 -4.30
C LEU A 298 3.52 -7.15 -5.51
N ALA A 299 2.69 -7.24 -6.53
CA ALA A 299 3.04 -7.78 -7.83
C ALA A 299 2.53 -6.83 -8.91
N HIS A 300 3.43 -6.31 -9.72
CA HIS A 300 3.15 -5.49 -10.90
C HIS A 300 3.62 -6.22 -12.14
N SER A 301 2.85 -6.21 -13.22
CA SER A 301 3.32 -6.71 -14.51
C SER A 301 2.82 -5.84 -15.65
N TYR A 302 3.65 -5.62 -16.65
CA TYR A 302 3.32 -4.83 -17.83
C TYR A 302 3.98 -5.43 -19.08
N LYS A 303 3.48 -5.06 -20.27
CA LYS A 303 4.09 -5.44 -21.54
C LYS A 303 4.68 -4.24 -22.24
N GLU A 304 5.93 -4.36 -22.65
CA GLU A 304 6.61 -3.38 -23.49
C GLU A 304 7.32 -4.11 -24.63
N PHE A 305 7.11 -3.67 -25.88
CA PHE A 305 7.70 -4.29 -27.07
C PHE A 305 7.53 -5.82 -27.16
N SER A 306 6.38 -6.35 -26.73
CA SER A 306 6.04 -7.78 -26.64
C SER A 306 6.76 -8.57 -25.55
N VAL A 307 7.61 -7.93 -24.74
CA VAL A 307 8.24 -8.53 -23.56
C VAL A 307 7.31 -8.30 -22.36
N LEU A 308 7.03 -9.36 -21.60
CA LEU A 308 6.28 -9.25 -20.34
C LEU A 308 7.28 -9.05 -19.20
N TYR A 309 7.15 -7.93 -18.51
CA TYR A 309 7.90 -7.62 -17.30
C TYR A 309 7.01 -7.85 -16.08
N THR A 310 7.57 -8.45 -15.04
CA THR A 310 6.89 -8.65 -13.75
C THR A 310 7.85 -8.28 -12.62
N THR A 311 7.38 -7.45 -11.70
CA THR A 311 8.11 -7.09 -10.49
C THR A 311 7.29 -7.49 -9.27
N GLU A 312 7.87 -8.31 -8.40
CA GLU A 312 7.30 -8.71 -7.11
C GLU A 312 8.12 -8.09 -5.99
N VAL A 313 7.44 -7.43 -5.04
CA VAL A 313 8.06 -6.75 -3.89
C VAL A 313 7.44 -7.31 -2.62
N PHE A 314 8.29 -7.81 -1.73
CA PHE A 314 7.93 -8.32 -0.41
C PHE A 314 8.59 -7.43 0.64
N ILE A 315 7.79 -6.91 1.57
CA ILE A 315 8.24 -6.12 2.73
C ILE A 315 7.67 -6.79 3.97
N GLU A 316 8.54 -7.14 4.91
CA GLU A 316 8.15 -7.80 6.16
C GLU A 316 8.91 -7.18 7.33
N ASN A 317 8.20 -6.72 8.36
CA ASN A 317 8.80 -6.26 9.61
C ASN A 317 9.44 -7.44 10.37
N ILE A 318 10.65 -7.27 10.90
CA ILE A 318 11.50 -8.34 11.47
C ILE A 318 11.88 -8.15 12.93
#